data_AF-A0A552WNN5-F1
#
_entry.id   AF-A0A552WNN5-F1
#
_cell.length_a   1.000
_cell.length_b   1.000
_cell.length_c   1.000
_cell.angle_alpha   90.00
_cell.angle_beta   90.00
_cell.angle_gamma   90.00
#
_symmetry.space_group_name_H-M   'P 1'
#
loop_
_entity.id
_entity.type
_entity.pdbx_description
1 polymer ?
#
loop_
_entity_poly.entity_id
_entity_poly.type
_entity_poly.pdbx_seq_one_letter_code
_entity_poly.pdbx_strand_id
1 'polypeptide(L)'
;MARLLAARPANSGAGLTVDAELADSLGIGHIPDRTYLAGKNTPIDVAATYAHPDDGRGSTLSGAALAIVVDNEPFDSCWVRFWPPTDNPLELMGPVTNGSQAGGSGDLIQWNPTFGRSYDPAGEFRRLPLAGVAAAAAAIAALLAYAGVRLRRLELASARHVGMTQSSLVGIAVAEISLWLAPACVLALTALAFAATWGNPDPPDAAWAAGARTVAAAAAAWILTAGITTATIRETRLVRYFQQR
;
A
#
# COMPACT_ATOMS: atom_id res chain seq x y z
N MET A 1 0.97 10.80 -29.05
CA MET A 1 0.60 10.97 -27.63
C MET A 1 -0.68 11.80 -27.43
N ALA A 2 -0.77 13.05 -27.92
CA ALA A 2 -1.96 13.90 -27.75
C ALA A 2 -3.29 13.24 -28.15
N ARG A 3 -3.32 12.49 -29.27
CA ARG A 3 -4.51 11.73 -29.71
C ARG A 3 -4.88 10.55 -28.80
N LEU A 4 -3.92 9.97 -28.10
CA LEU A 4 -4.16 8.90 -27.11
C LEU A 4 -4.86 9.46 -25.87
N LEU A 5 -4.50 10.68 -25.48
CA LEU A 5 -5.07 11.42 -24.34
C LEU A 5 -6.28 12.29 -24.71
N ALA A 6 -6.76 12.21 -25.95
CA ALA A 6 -7.80 13.09 -26.50
C ALA A 6 -7.51 14.61 -26.33
N ALA A 7 -6.25 14.98 -26.11
CA ALA A 7 -5.80 16.36 -26.00
C ALA A 7 -5.76 17.02 -27.39
N ARG A 8 -6.23 18.26 -27.48
CA ARG A 8 -6.18 19.08 -28.70
C ARG A 8 -5.13 20.19 -28.50
N PRO A 9 -3.91 20.04 -29.04
CA PRO A 9 -2.88 21.06 -28.90
C PRO A 9 -3.28 22.34 -29.62
N ALA A 10 -3.15 23.48 -28.94
CA ALA A 10 -3.31 24.81 -29.53
C ALA A 10 -2.22 25.11 -30.57
N ASN A 11 -1.00 24.58 -30.35
CA ASN A 11 0.13 24.69 -31.27
C ASN A 11 0.75 23.31 -31.52
N SER A 12 0.90 22.91 -32.78
CA SER A 12 1.42 21.59 -33.19
C SER A 12 2.95 21.46 -33.15
N GLY A 13 3.68 22.53 -32.78
CA GLY A 13 5.12 22.66 -33.00
C GLY A 13 6.03 22.24 -31.83
N ALA A 14 5.66 22.55 -30.58
CA ALA A 14 6.34 22.10 -29.36
C ALA A 14 5.63 22.77 -28.18
N GLY A 15 5.35 22.00 -27.13
CA GLY A 15 4.80 22.53 -25.89
C GLY A 15 4.37 21.40 -24.97
N LEU A 16 4.26 21.73 -23.69
CA LEU A 16 3.89 20.80 -22.64
C LEU A 16 2.40 20.48 -22.71
N THR A 17 2.04 19.21 -22.61
CA THR A 17 0.65 18.76 -22.42
C THR A 17 0.47 18.38 -20.96
N VAL A 18 -0.40 19.09 -20.24
CA VAL A 18 -0.48 19.01 -18.77
C VAL A 18 -1.80 18.38 -18.34
N ASP A 19 -1.79 17.60 -17.27
CA ASP A 19 -3.03 17.12 -16.66
C ASP A 19 -3.92 18.30 -16.21
N ALA A 20 -5.24 18.17 -16.34
CA ALA A 20 -6.19 19.24 -16.05
C ALA A 20 -6.17 19.68 -14.58
N GLU A 21 -6.04 18.74 -13.64
CA GLU A 21 -6.00 19.07 -12.21
C GLU A 21 -4.68 19.76 -11.84
N LEU A 22 -3.57 19.28 -12.40
CA LEU A 22 -2.29 19.98 -12.28
C LEU A 22 -2.38 21.39 -12.88
N ALA A 23 -3.00 21.54 -14.06
CA ALA A 23 -3.18 22.84 -14.70
C ALA A 23 -4.00 23.81 -13.85
N ASP A 24 -5.07 23.34 -13.20
CA ASP A 24 -5.86 24.12 -12.26
C ASP A 24 -5.03 24.54 -11.03
N SER A 25 -4.22 23.63 -10.47
CA SER A 25 -3.33 23.93 -9.33
C SER A 25 -2.28 24.99 -9.67
N LEU A 26 -1.85 25.03 -10.92
CA LEU A 26 -0.88 25.99 -11.46
C LEU A 26 -1.54 27.30 -11.96
N GLY A 27 -2.87 27.41 -11.90
CA GLY A 27 -3.61 28.58 -12.37
C GLY A 27 -3.66 28.74 -13.90
N ILE A 28 -3.43 27.65 -14.65
CA ILE A 28 -3.40 27.60 -16.12
C ILE A 28 -4.52 26.74 -16.72
N GLY A 29 -5.57 26.45 -15.94
CA GLY A 29 -6.73 25.65 -16.36
C GLY A 29 -7.50 26.19 -17.57
N HIS A 30 -7.38 27.50 -17.85
CA HIS A 30 -7.77 28.11 -19.11
C HIS A 30 -6.51 28.48 -19.87
N ILE A 31 -6.23 27.81 -20.99
CA ILE A 31 -5.08 28.08 -21.86
C ILE A 31 -5.51 29.11 -22.93
N PRO A 32 -5.24 30.42 -22.78
CA PRO A 32 -5.23 31.34 -23.91
C PRO A 32 -4.15 30.95 -24.93
N ASP A 33 -4.26 31.45 -26.18
CA ASP A 33 -3.41 31.11 -27.34
C ASP A 33 -1.88 31.04 -27.06
N ARG A 34 -1.40 31.73 -26.02
CA ARG A 34 -0.02 31.61 -25.49
C ARG A 34 -0.02 31.54 -23.97
N THR A 35 0.06 30.34 -23.42
CA THR A 35 0.29 30.08 -21.99
C THR A 35 1.66 29.46 -21.81
N TYR A 36 2.45 29.95 -20.86
CA TYR A 36 3.80 29.45 -20.61
C TYR A 36 4.08 29.28 -19.12
N LEU A 37 4.87 28.26 -18.79
CA LEU A 37 5.46 28.10 -17.46
C LEU A 37 6.75 28.93 -17.37
N ALA A 38 6.89 29.71 -16.30
CA ALA A 38 8.10 30.48 -16.05
C ALA A 38 9.27 29.54 -15.68
N GLY A 39 10.13 29.24 -16.65
CA GLY A 39 11.40 28.55 -16.42
C GLY A 39 12.51 29.51 -15.97
N LYS A 40 13.60 28.98 -15.40
CA LYS A 40 14.74 29.80 -14.94
C LYS A 40 15.37 30.67 -16.04
N ASN A 41 15.45 30.17 -17.28
CA ASN A 41 16.10 30.87 -18.40
C ASN A 41 15.23 31.03 -19.65
N THR A 42 14.20 30.20 -19.84
CA THR A 42 13.30 30.28 -21.00
C THR A 42 11.87 29.90 -20.59
N PRO A 43 10.85 30.64 -21.06
CA PRO A 43 9.45 30.21 -20.94
C PRO A 43 9.23 28.87 -21.65
N ILE A 44 8.45 27.98 -21.04
CA ILE A 44 8.04 26.71 -21.65
C ILE A 44 6.57 26.84 -22.03
N ASP A 45 6.28 26.81 -23.33
CA ASP A 45 4.90 26.90 -23.83
C ASP A 45 4.08 25.66 -23.42
N VAL A 46 2.85 25.88 -22.97
CA VAL A 46 1.86 24.85 -22.68
C VAL A 46 0.95 24.72 -23.90
N ALA A 47 0.97 23.55 -24.54
CA ALA A 47 0.25 23.28 -25.78
C ALA A 47 -1.20 22.82 -25.54
N ALA A 48 -1.46 22.05 -24.48
CA ALA A 48 -2.79 21.51 -24.19
C ALA A 48 -2.92 21.07 -22.73
N THR A 49 -4.17 20.89 -22.31
CA THR A 49 -4.53 20.07 -21.16
C THR A 49 -5.16 18.74 -21.59
N TYR A 50 -5.06 17.72 -20.74
CA TYR A 50 -5.79 16.45 -20.89
C TYR A 50 -6.51 16.09 -19.59
N ALA A 51 -7.60 15.33 -19.71
CA ALA A 51 -8.35 14.84 -18.56
C ALA A 51 -7.88 13.46 -18.11
N HIS A 52 -7.62 13.33 -16.82
CA HIS A 52 -7.36 12.06 -16.14
C HIS A 52 -8.44 11.79 -15.07
N PRO A 53 -9.65 11.35 -15.46
CA PRO A 53 -10.70 11.06 -14.48
C PRO A 53 -10.34 9.85 -13.61
N ASP A 54 -10.85 9.83 -12.38
CA ASP A 54 -10.78 8.70 -11.44
C ASP A 54 -11.66 7.51 -11.88
N ASP A 55 -11.36 6.93 -13.05
CA ASP A 55 -12.06 5.77 -13.61
C ASP A 55 -11.28 4.47 -13.40
N GLY A 56 -10.29 4.44 -12.50
CA GLY A 56 -9.47 3.26 -12.22
C GLY A 56 -8.39 2.99 -13.28
N ARG A 57 -8.13 3.92 -14.20
CA ARG A 57 -6.93 3.89 -15.04
C ARG A 57 -5.65 4.05 -14.21
N GLY A 58 -4.53 3.59 -14.75
CA GLY A 58 -3.23 3.69 -14.07
C GLY A 58 -2.84 5.14 -13.77
N SER A 59 -2.36 5.39 -12.54
CA SER A 59 -2.06 6.71 -11.99
C SER A 59 -0.82 7.39 -12.58
N THR A 60 -0.06 6.71 -13.45
CA THR A 60 1.20 7.22 -14.04
C THR A 60 1.03 8.57 -14.75
N LEU A 61 -0.15 8.85 -15.28
CA LEU A 61 -0.47 10.12 -15.97
C LEU A 61 -1.30 11.07 -15.10
N SER A 62 -1.60 10.72 -13.85
CA SER A 62 -2.31 11.61 -12.92
C SER A 62 -1.38 12.73 -12.50
N GLY A 63 -1.79 13.98 -12.70
CA GLY A 63 -0.96 15.15 -12.38
C GLY A 63 0.36 15.22 -13.16
N ALA A 64 0.46 14.57 -14.32
CA ALA A 64 1.70 14.54 -15.10
C ALA A 64 1.74 15.62 -16.18
N ALA A 65 2.96 16.05 -16.50
CA ALA A 65 3.28 17.00 -17.55
C ALA A 65 4.11 16.32 -18.66
N LEU A 66 3.62 16.38 -19.89
CA LEU A 66 4.12 15.56 -21.00
C LEU A 66 4.76 16.44 -22.05
N ALA A 67 6.04 16.23 -22.33
CA ALA A 67 6.73 16.87 -23.43
C ALA A 67 6.74 15.94 -24.65
N ILE A 68 6.54 16.50 -25.85
CA ILE A 68 6.75 15.75 -27.09
C ILE A 68 8.22 15.92 -27.46
N VAL A 69 8.98 14.82 -27.38
CA VAL A 69 10.38 14.75 -27.76
C VAL A 69 10.51 13.87 -29.00
N VAL A 70 11.33 14.31 -29.96
CA VAL A 70 11.72 13.49 -31.11
C VAL A 70 13.18 13.09 -30.86
N ASP A 71 13.36 11.95 -30.20
CA ASP A 71 14.67 11.37 -29.93
C ASP A 71 14.61 9.84 -30.11
N ASN A 72 15.77 9.22 -30.32
CA ASN A 72 15.93 7.78 -30.50
C ASN A 72 16.35 7.06 -29.20
N GLU A 73 16.38 7.76 -28.06
CA GLU A 73 16.61 7.15 -26.76
C GLU A 73 15.44 6.23 -26.34
N PRO A 74 15.72 5.11 -25.66
CA PRO A 74 14.68 4.20 -25.20
C PRO A 74 13.83 4.84 -24.10
N PHE A 75 12.50 4.63 -24.17
CA PHE A 75 11.56 5.01 -23.13
C PHE A 75 11.33 3.87 -22.14
N ASP A 76 11.00 4.21 -20.89
CA ASP A 76 10.67 3.22 -19.85
C ASP A 76 9.36 2.46 -20.13
N SER A 77 8.44 3.06 -20.89
CA SER A 77 7.13 2.46 -21.20
C SER A 77 6.64 2.81 -22.61
N CYS A 78 5.99 1.85 -23.27
CA CYS A 78 5.36 2.03 -24.57
C CYS A 78 3.84 1.91 -24.44
N TRP A 79 3.13 2.88 -25.01
CA TRP A 79 1.68 3.01 -24.87
C TRP A 79 1.03 2.96 -26.25
N VAL A 80 0.13 2.00 -26.47
CA VAL A 80 -0.55 1.81 -27.75
C VAL A 80 -2.05 1.79 -27.54
N ARG A 81 -2.78 2.40 -28.47
CA ARG A 81 -4.24 2.31 -28.54
C ARG A 81 -4.62 1.76 -29.91
N PHE A 82 -5.34 0.66 -29.94
CA PHE A 82 -5.86 0.04 -31.16
C PHE A 82 -7.39 -0.10 -31.06
N TRP A 83 -8.05 0.03 -32.21
CA TRP A 83 -9.45 -0.24 -32.39
C TRP A 83 -9.62 -0.78 -33.82
N PRO A 84 -10.28 -1.93 -34.04
CA PRO A 84 -10.95 -2.80 -33.07
C PRO A 84 -9.98 -3.51 -32.09
N PRO A 85 -10.47 -4.03 -30.94
CA PRO A 85 -9.65 -4.89 -30.07
C PRO A 85 -9.18 -6.13 -30.84
N THR A 86 -7.89 -6.47 -30.74
CA THR A 86 -7.35 -7.72 -31.29
C THR A 86 -7.26 -8.77 -30.18
N ASP A 87 -7.41 -10.04 -30.55
CA ASP A 87 -7.30 -11.16 -29.59
C ASP A 87 -5.87 -11.32 -29.06
N ASN A 88 -4.87 -10.82 -29.80
CA ASN A 88 -3.47 -10.87 -29.43
C ASN A 88 -2.77 -9.50 -29.59
N PRO A 89 -2.87 -8.61 -28.59
CA PRO A 89 -2.22 -7.28 -28.66
C PRO A 89 -0.68 -7.35 -28.62
N LEU A 90 -0.10 -8.47 -28.15
CA LEU A 90 1.34 -8.71 -28.08
C LEU A 90 2.00 -8.74 -29.46
N GLU A 91 1.35 -9.30 -30.47
CA GLU A 91 1.87 -9.37 -31.84
C GLU A 91 2.11 -7.98 -32.44
N LEU A 92 1.34 -6.97 -32.01
CA LEU A 92 1.49 -5.59 -32.44
C LEU A 92 2.63 -4.84 -31.71
N MET A 93 3.07 -5.34 -30.56
CA MET A 93 4.05 -4.66 -29.69
C MET A 93 5.46 -5.27 -29.74
N GLY A 94 5.61 -6.50 -30.25
CA GLY A 94 6.89 -7.18 -30.45
C GLY A 94 8.00 -6.36 -31.14
N PRO A 95 7.73 -5.49 -32.13
CA PRO A 95 8.78 -4.70 -32.78
C PRO A 95 9.16 -3.40 -32.04
N VAL A 96 8.47 -3.03 -30.94
CA VAL A 96 8.69 -1.75 -30.24
C VAL A 96 9.54 -1.92 -28.98
N THR A 97 9.73 -3.15 -28.51
CA THR A 97 10.62 -3.46 -27.39
C THR A 97 12.02 -3.77 -27.90
N ASN A 98 13.05 -3.06 -27.42
CA ASN A 98 14.45 -3.44 -27.67
C ASN A 98 14.72 -4.79 -27.00
N GLY A 99 14.59 -5.89 -27.75
CA GLY A 99 14.70 -7.27 -27.30
C GLY A 99 16.12 -7.74 -26.97
N SER A 100 16.93 -6.92 -26.29
CA SER A 100 18.35 -7.22 -26.01
C SER A 100 18.64 -7.58 -24.55
N GLN A 101 17.63 -7.87 -23.72
CA GLN A 101 17.85 -8.56 -22.45
C GLN A 101 16.99 -9.83 -22.36
N ALA A 102 17.64 -10.96 -22.67
CA ALA A 102 17.12 -12.29 -22.40
C ALA A 102 16.79 -12.43 -20.90
N GLY A 103 15.52 -12.20 -20.55
CA GLY A 103 15.01 -12.30 -19.17
C GLY A 103 13.96 -11.26 -18.80
N GLY A 104 13.84 -10.14 -19.53
CA GLY A 104 12.85 -9.11 -19.27
C GLY A 104 11.62 -9.24 -20.16
N SER A 105 10.70 -10.12 -19.82
CA SER A 105 9.33 -10.05 -20.39
C SER A 105 8.73 -8.73 -19.90
N GLY A 106 8.64 -7.70 -20.76
CA GLY A 106 7.93 -6.47 -20.41
C GLY A 106 6.51 -6.82 -19.97
N ASP A 107 6.10 -6.36 -18.79
CA ASP A 107 4.76 -6.63 -18.29
C ASP A 107 3.74 -5.83 -19.11
N LEU A 108 2.69 -6.51 -19.57
CA LEU A 108 1.60 -5.84 -20.30
C LEU A 108 0.46 -5.59 -19.36
N ILE A 109 0.29 -4.32 -19.06
CA ILE A 109 -0.77 -3.85 -18.19
C ILE A 109 -1.75 -3.06 -19.04
N GLN A 110 -3.02 -3.44 -18.95
CA GLN A 110 -4.10 -2.64 -19.53
C GLN A 110 -4.21 -1.35 -18.72
N TRP A 111 -3.85 -0.21 -19.33
CA TRP A 111 -3.84 1.06 -18.62
C TRP A 111 -5.23 1.50 -18.15
N ASN A 112 -6.29 1.26 -18.92
CA ASN A 112 -7.67 1.57 -18.53
C ASN A 112 -8.50 0.28 -18.53
N PRO A 113 -8.63 -0.41 -17.37
CA PRO A 113 -9.40 -1.66 -17.28
C PRO A 113 -10.91 -1.44 -17.33
N THR A 114 -11.40 -0.26 -16.94
CA THR A 114 -12.83 0.05 -16.89
C THR A 114 -13.40 0.52 -18.22
N PHE A 115 -12.54 0.76 -19.21
CA PHE A 115 -12.88 1.34 -20.51
C PHE A 115 -13.71 2.62 -20.40
N GLY A 116 -13.48 3.42 -19.35
CA GLY A 116 -14.22 4.66 -19.08
C GLY A 116 -15.57 4.47 -18.39
N ARG A 117 -15.85 3.29 -17.80
CA ARG A 117 -16.97 3.10 -16.87
C ARG A 117 -16.59 3.64 -15.48
N SER A 118 -17.59 4.04 -14.69
CA SER A 118 -17.38 4.46 -13.30
C SER A 118 -16.74 3.35 -12.47
N TYR A 119 -15.63 3.65 -11.82
CA TYR A 119 -14.95 2.78 -10.86
C TYR A 119 -15.50 3.03 -9.45
N ASP A 120 -15.87 1.97 -8.71
CA ASP A 120 -16.24 2.06 -7.28
C ASP A 120 -15.06 1.61 -6.40
N PRO A 121 -14.16 2.55 -6.00
CA PRO A 121 -13.00 2.22 -5.20
C PRO A 121 -13.38 1.65 -3.83
N ALA A 122 -14.51 2.09 -3.25
CA ALA A 122 -14.97 1.60 -1.94
C ALA A 122 -15.50 0.17 -2.03
N GLY A 123 -16.17 -0.18 -3.14
CA GLY A 123 -16.58 -1.54 -3.47
C GLY A 123 -15.39 -2.49 -3.58
N GLU A 124 -14.37 -2.12 -4.36
CA GLU A 124 -13.18 -2.95 -4.53
C GLU A 124 -12.36 -3.05 -3.23
N PHE A 125 -12.16 -1.95 -2.50
CA PHE A 125 -11.46 -1.98 -1.21
C PHE A 125 -12.10 -2.95 -0.20
N ARG A 126 -13.44 -3.03 -0.17
CA ARG A 126 -14.18 -3.96 0.70
C ARG A 126 -14.01 -5.43 0.30
N ARG A 127 -13.64 -5.72 -0.95
CA ARG A 127 -13.39 -7.09 -1.42
C ARG A 127 -12.00 -7.59 -1.06
N LEU A 128 -11.05 -6.71 -0.77
CA LEU A 128 -9.75 -7.14 -0.28
C LEU A 128 -9.91 -7.87 1.06
N PRO A 129 -9.20 -9.00 1.28
CA PRO A 129 -9.34 -9.83 2.46
C PRO A 129 -8.65 -9.23 3.71
N LEU A 130 -8.57 -7.90 3.85
CA LEU A 130 -7.87 -7.24 4.97
C LEU A 130 -8.43 -7.66 6.34
N ALA A 131 -9.75 -7.82 6.45
CA ALA A 131 -10.38 -8.27 7.68
C ALA A 131 -9.95 -9.70 8.06
N GLY A 132 -9.87 -10.60 7.07
CA GLY A 132 -9.43 -11.98 7.28
C GLY A 132 -7.95 -12.05 7.69
N VAL A 133 -7.10 -11.27 7.03
CA VAL A 133 -5.67 -11.17 7.36
C VAL A 133 -5.47 -10.60 8.77
N ALA A 134 -6.17 -9.52 9.12
CA ALA A 134 -6.11 -8.94 10.46
C ALA A 134 -6.60 -9.92 11.54
N ALA A 135 -7.70 -10.64 11.28
CA ALA A 135 -8.21 -11.65 12.19
C ALA A 135 -7.24 -12.82 12.39
N ALA A 136 -6.61 -13.30 11.31
CA ALA A 136 -5.59 -14.35 11.39
C ALA A 136 -4.36 -13.90 12.19
N ALA A 137 -3.85 -12.69 11.93
CA ALA A 137 -2.74 -12.11 12.67
C ALA A 137 -3.06 -11.97 14.17
N ALA A 138 -4.27 -11.48 14.50
CA ALA A 138 -4.75 -11.38 15.87
C ALA A 138 -4.86 -12.75 16.56
N ALA A 139 -5.36 -13.76 15.86
CA ALA A 139 -5.45 -15.13 16.39
C ALA A 139 -4.07 -15.73 16.68
N ILE A 140 -3.11 -15.56 15.78
CA ILE A 140 -1.72 -16.03 15.98
C ILE A 140 -1.09 -15.32 17.18
N ALA A 141 -1.24 -13.99 17.27
CA ALA A 141 -0.73 -13.21 18.39
C ALA A 141 -1.35 -13.65 19.74
N ALA A 142 -2.66 -13.90 19.78
CA ALA A 142 -3.34 -14.43 20.96
C ALA A 142 -2.81 -15.81 21.38
N LEU A 143 -2.61 -16.73 20.43
CA LEU A 143 -2.08 -18.06 20.73
C LEU A 143 -0.66 -18.01 21.32
N LEU A 144 0.20 -17.16 20.75
CA LEU A 144 1.56 -16.97 21.25
C LEU A 144 1.59 -16.35 22.65
N ALA A 145 0.77 -15.31 22.90
CA ALA A 145 0.63 -14.70 24.22
C ALA A 145 0.09 -15.71 25.25
N TYR A 146 -0.93 -16.49 24.88
CA TYR A 146 -1.47 -17.56 25.72
C TYR A 146 -0.39 -18.59 26.06
N ALA A 147 0.35 -19.09 25.06
CA ALA A 147 1.43 -20.05 25.26
C ALA A 147 2.51 -19.50 26.19
N GLY A 148 2.95 -18.25 26.00
CA GLY A 148 3.94 -17.58 26.83
C GLY A 148 3.52 -17.52 28.32
N VAL A 149 2.26 -17.13 28.59
CA VAL A 149 1.73 -17.12 29.97
C VAL A 149 1.59 -18.54 30.53
N ARG A 150 1.17 -19.51 29.71
CA ARG A 150 0.97 -20.91 30.15
C ARG A 150 2.26 -21.62 30.48
N LEU A 151 3.35 -21.32 29.79
CA LEU A 151 4.68 -21.84 30.12
C LEU A 151 5.15 -21.35 31.49
N ARG A 152 4.74 -20.14 31.89
CA ARG A 152 5.12 -19.49 33.16
C ARG A 152 4.09 -19.63 34.27
N ARG A 153 3.06 -20.46 34.06
CA ARG A 153 1.93 -20.63 35.01
C ARG A 153 2.35 -21.04 36.42
N LEU A 154 3.47 -21.76 36.58
CA LEU A 154 3.97 -22.21 37.88
C LEU A 154 4.58 -21.05 38.68
N GLU A 155 5.37 -20.20 38.03
CA GLU A 155 5.93 -18.97 38.60
C GLU A 155 4.80 -18.03 39.04
N LEU A 156 3.77 -17.88 38.21
CA LEU A 156 2.62 -17.02 38.51
C LEU A 156 1.75 -17.59 39.64
N ALA A 157 1.60 -18.92 39.72
CA ALA A 157 0.86 -19.56 40.79
C ALA A 157 1.61 -19.52 42.13
N SER A 158 2.94 -19.68 42.13
CA SER A 158 3.75 -19.56 43.35
C SER A 158 3.78 -18.13 43.88
N ALA A 159 3.92 -17.13 43.00
CA ALA A 159 3.84 -15.72 43.38
C ALA A 159 2.49 -15.38 44.04
N ARG A 160 1.39 -15.97 43.55
CA ARG A 160 0.07 -15.83 44.15
C ARG A 160 -0.02 -16.48 45.54
N HIS A 161 0.64 -17.63 45.76
CA HIS A 161 0.70 -18.29 47.06
C HIS A 161 1.43 -17.47 48.13
N VAL A 162 2.45 -16.69 47.73
CA VAL A 162 3.18 -15.76 48.62
C VAL A 162 2.38 -14.46 48.88
N GLY A 163 1.14 -14.37 48.41
CA GLY A 163 0.21 -13.28 48.72
C GLY A 163 0.22 -12.11 47.73
N MET A 164 0.85 -12.22 46.56
CA MET A 164 0.73 -11.18 45.54
C MET A 164 -0.72 -11.01 45.07
N THR A 165 -1.15 -9.76 44.97
CA THR A 165 -2.48 -9.43 44.44
C THR A 165 -2.58 -9.77 42.95
N GLN A 166 -3.78 -10.12 42.50
CA GLN A 166 -4.02 -10.49 41.11
C GLN A 166 -3.76 -9.34 40.13
N SER A 167 -4.04 -8.09 40.52
CA SER A 167 -3.76 -6.92 39.70
C SER A 167 -2.26 -6.69 39.53
N SER A 168 -1.46 -6.86 40.58
CA SER A 168 0.00 -6.79 40.50
C SER A 168 0.57 -7.84 39.55
N LEU A 169 0.09 -9.08 39.61
CA LEU A 169 0.52 -10.16 38.72
C LEU A 169 0.18 -9.89 37.25
N VAL A 170 -1.03 -9.41 36.97
CA VAL A 170 -1.42 -9.01 35.61
C VAL A 170 -0.56 -7.86 35.12
N GLY A 171 -0.30 -6.85 35.96
CA GLY A 171 0.56 -5.72 35.60
C GLY A 171 1.98 -6.14 35.23
N ILE A 172 2.60 -7.00 36.05
CA ILE A 172 3.94 -7.53 35.78
C ILE A 172 3.95 -8.36 34.49
N ALA A 173 3.01 -9.28 34.33
CA ALA A 173 2.94 -10.14 33.14
C ALA A 173 2.73 -9.31 31.86
N VAL A 174 1.83 -8.32 31.89
CA VAL A 174 1.61 -7.44 30.74
C VAL A 174 2.86 -6.60 30.45
N ALA A 175 3.52 -6.05 31.48
CA ALA A 175 4.74 -5.26 31.29
C ALA A 175 5.87 -6.07 30.66
N GLU A 176 6.11 -7.29 31.14
CA GLU A 176 7.17 -8.15 30.63
C GLU A 176 6.90 -8.60 29.19
N ILE A 177 5.67 -8.98 28.88
CA ILE A 177 5.33 -9.41 27.54
C ILE A 177 5.28 -8.19 26.58
N SER A 178 4.98 -6.99 27.09
CA SER A 178 5.08 -5.74 26.31
C SER A 178 6.51 -5.40 25.90
N LEU A 179 7.51 -5.82 26.69
CA LEU A 179 8.92 -5.63 26.36
C LEU A 179 9.30 -6.36 25.06
N TRP A 180 8.68 -7.50 24.79
CA TRP A 180 8.86 -8.26 23.55
C TRP A 180 7.96 -7.76 22.41
N LEU A 181 6.77 -7.27 22.76
CA LEU A 181 5.81 -6.77 21.78
C LEU A 181 6.33 -5.50 21.09
N ALA A 182 6.92 -4.56 21.84
CA ALA A 182 7.40 -3.30 21.29
C ALA A 182 8.40 -3.47 20.12
N PRO A 183 9.52 -4.21 20.26
CA PRO A 183 10.44 -4.42 19.15
C PRO A 183 9.81 -5.21 17.99
N ALA A 184 8.91 -6.15 18.27
CA ALA A 184 8.20 -6.88 17.22
C ALA A 184 7.28 -5.96 16.39
N CYS A 185 6.55 -5.05 17.03
CA CYS A 185 5.74 -4.04 16.35
C CYS A 185 6.59 -3.08 15.54
N VAL A 186 7.72 -2.61 16.08
CA VAL A 186 8.65 -1.73 15.35
C VAL A 186 9.17 -2.42 14.09
N LEU A 187 9.64 -3.67 14.21
CA LEU A 187 10.12 -4.46 13.07
C LEU A 187 9.02 -4.71 12.02
N ALA A 188 7.79 -4.99 12.46
CA ALA A 188 6.66 -5.18 11.54
C ALA A 188 6.32 -3.88 10.79
N LEU A 189 6.27 -2.74 11.48
CA LEU A 189 5.95 -1.45 10.87
C LEU A 189 7.04 -0.95 9.92
N THR A 190 8.32 -1.23 10.21
CA THR A 190 9.42 -0.88 9.30
C THR A 190 9.45 -1.78 8.08
N ALA A 191 9.22 -3.08 8.23
CA ALA A 191 9.08 -3.99 7.10
C ALA A 191 7.89 -3.61 6.20
N LEU A 192 6.76 -3.20 6.80
CA LEU A 192 5.62 -2.66 6.07
C LEU A 192 5.95 -1.36 5.33
N ALA A 193 6.73 -0.46 5.93
CA ALA A 193 7.16 0.77 5.27
C ALA A 193 8.04 0.48 4.05
N PHE A 194 8.94 -0.49 4.16
CA PHE A 194 9.74 -0.95 3.03
C PHE A 194 8.88 -1.62 1.94
N ALA A 195 7.96 -2.50 2.32
CA ALA A 195 7.05 -3.15 1.37
C ALA A 195 6.09 -2.15 0.70
N ALA A 196 5.70 -1.08 1.39
CA ALA A 196 4.84 -0.04 0.86
C ALA A 196 5.52 0.82 -0.22
N THR A 197 6.85 0.90 -0.23
CA THR A 197 7.62 1.64 -1.24
C THR A 197 8.20 0.73 -2.32
N TRP A 198 8.47 -0.54 -2.02
CA TRP A 198 9.11 -1.46 -2.94
C TRP A 198 8.10 -2.15 -3.87
N GLY A 199 8.03 -1.70 -5.13
CA GLY A 199 7.22 -2.34 -6.17
C GLY A 199 5.70 -2.20 -5.96
N ASN A 200 5.28 -1.30 -5.08
CA ASN A 200 3.88 -0.98 -4.87
C ASN A 200 3.50 0.25 -5.74
N PRO A 201 2.51 0.13 -6.64
CA PRO A 201 2.04 1.25 -7.45
C PRO A 201 1.21 2.27 -6.65
N ASP A 202 0.70 1.87 -5.48
CA ASP A 202 -0.15 2.73 -4.65
C ASP A 202 0.66 3.72 -3.79
N PRO A 203 0.06 4.85 -3.37
CA PRO A 203 0.68 5.78 -2.43
C PRO A 203 1.18 5.05 -1.16
N PRO A 204 2.45 5.29 -0.77
CA PRO A 204 3.10 4.49 0.28
C PRO A 204 2.46 4.70 1.66
N ASP A 205 1.89 5.88 1.91
CA ASP A 205 1.19 6.23 3.14
C ASP A 205 -0.12 5.44 3.30
N ALA A 206 -0.91 5.31 2.24
CA ALA A 206 -2.15 4.54 2.24
C ALA A 206 -1.89 3.05 2.47
N ALA A 207 -0.91 2.49 1.75
CA ALA A 207 -0.52 1.09 1.88
C ALA A 207 0.04 0.77 3.27
N TRP A 208 0.92 1.64 3.79
CA TRP A 208 1.45 1.50 5.15
C TRP A 208 0.34 1.59 6.20
N ALA A 209 -0.59 2.54 6.07
CA ALA A 209 -1.70 2.70 7.01
C ALA A 209 -2.64 1.48 7.01
N ALA A 210 -2.86 0.85 5.85
CA ALA A 210 -3.61 -0.40 5.76
C ALA A 210 -2.93 -1.53 6.55
N GLY A 211 -1.62 -1.70 6.37
CA GLY A 211 -0.82 -2.67 7.13
C GLY A 211 -0.73 -2.37 8.62
N ALA A 212 -0.57 -1.10 9.02
CA ALA A 212 -0.43 -0.70 10.41
C ALA A 212 -1.66 -1.08 11.27
N ARG A 213 -2.87 -1.09 10.66
CA ARG A 213 -4.10 -1.55 11.34
C ARG A 213 -4.04 -3.03 11.72
N THR A 214 -3.41 -3.88 10.90
CA THR A 214 -3.27 -5.31 11.21
C THR A 214 -2.31 -5.54 12.38
N VAL A 215 -1.20 -4.78 12.41
CA VAL A 215 -0.25 -4.78 13.53
C VAL A 215 -0.92 -4.31 14.82
N ALA A 216 -1.71 -3.23 14.76
CA ALA A 216 -2.46 -2.74 15.91
C ALA A 216 -3.47 -3.76 16.45
N ALA A 217 -4.22 -4.44 15.56
CA ALA A 217 -5.14 -5.50 15.94
C ALA A 217 -4.42 -6.68 16.62
N ALA A 218 -3.28 -7.11 16.07
CA ALA A 218 -2.46 -8.17 16.66
C ALA A 218 -1.89 -7.78 18.04
N ALA A 219 -1.39 -6.55 18.18
CA ALA A 219 -0.89 -6.04 19.46
C ALA A 219 -1.98 -5.96 20.53
N ALA A 220 -3.19 -5.50 20.17
CA ALA A 220 -4.32 -5.49 21.08
C ALA A 220 -4.71 -6.91 21.52
N ALA A 221 -4.81 -7.86 20.58
CA ALA A 221 -5.12 -9.26 20.87
C ALA A 221 -4.07 -9.89 21.81
N TRP A 222 -2.80 -9.59 21.59
CA TRP A 222 -1.69 -10.05 22.41
C TRP A 222 -1.81 -9.58 23.88
N ILE A 223 -2.00 -8.26 24.09
CA ILE A 223 -2.12 -7.67 25.44
C ILE A 223 -3.36 -8.19 26.16
N LEU A 224 -4.51 -8.21 25.48
CA LEU A 224 -5.77 -8.69 26.06
C LEU A 224 -5.66 -10.17 26.45
N THR A 225 -5.08 -11.00 25.58
CA THR A 225 -4.93 -12.43 25.86
C THR A 225 -3.96 -12.66 27.01
N ALA A 226 -2.83 -11.95 27.07
CA ALA A 226 -1.88 -12.04 28.18
C ALA A 226 -2.55 -11.67 29.52
N GLY A 227 -3.28 -10.56 29.56
CA GLY A 227 -3.98 -10.11 30.76
C GLY A 227 -5.07 -11.08 31.22
N ILE A 228 -5.95 -11.50 30.31
CA ILE A 228 -7.04 -12.46 30.60
C ILE A 228 -6.46 -13.79 31.06
N THR A 229 -5.48 -14.34 30.35
CA THR A 229 -4.88 -15.64 30.69
C THR A 229 -4.23 -15.58 32.07
N THR A 230 -3.50 -14.51 32.39
CA THR A 230 -2.87 -14.32 33.70
C THR A 230 -3.92 -14.20 34.82
N ALA A 231 -5.00 -13.47 34.58
CA ALA A 231 -6.10 -13.32 35.53
C ALA A 231 -6.82 -14.67 35.85
N THR A 232 -6.79 -15.63 34.93
CA THR A 232 -7.38 -16.97 35.16
C THR A 232 -6.51 -17.90 36.02
N ILE A 233 -5.25 -17.54 36.29
CA ILE A 233 -4.34 -18.36 37.09
C ILE A 233 -4.73 -18.24 38.57
N ARG A 234 -5.16 -19.36 39.14
CA ARG A 234 -5.55 -19.48 40.55
C ARG A 234 -4.57 -20.37 41.32
N GLU A 235 -4.36 -20.01 42.57
CA GLU A 235 -3.51 -20.72 43.53
C GLU A 235 -3.98 -22.16 43.78
N THR A 236 -5.30 -22.38 43.88
CA THR A 236 -5.91 -23.70 44.14
C THR A 236 -5.63 -24.76 43.07
N ARG A 237 -5.01 -24.39 41.94
CA ARG A 237 -4.60 -25.32 40.88
C ARG A 237 -3.12 -25.73 40.97
N LEU A 238 -2.37 -25.27 41.98
CA LEU A 238 -0.93 -25.49 42.10
C LEU A 238 -0.55 -26.99 42.11
N VAL A 239 -1.21 -27.80 42.95
CA VAL A 239 -0.99 -29.26 42.98
C VAL A 239 -1.34 -29.92 41.64
N ARG A 240 -2.41 -29.46 40.98
CA ARG A 240 -2.84 -29.99 39.67
C ARG A 240 -1.86 -29.61 38.55
N TYR A 241 -1.25 -28.42 38.62
CA TYR A 241 -0.22 -28.01 37.67
C TYR A 241 1.10 -28.77 37.87
N PHE A 242 1.43 -29.16 39.11
CA PHE A 242 2.55 -30.04 39.41
C PHE A 242 2.34 -31.47 38.90
N GLN A 243 1.11 -31.99 38.95
CA GLN A 243 0.79 -33.34 38.45
C GLN A 243 0.68 -33.46 36.92
N GLN A 244 0.50 -32.34 36.21
CA GLN A 244 0.43 -32.30 34.73
C GLN A 244 1.78 -31.97 34.08
N ARG A 245 2.88 -32.17 34.82
CA ARG A 245 4.26 -32.06 34.32
C ARG A 245 4.75 -33.44 33.90
#